data_AF-K9SCJ2-F1
#
_entry.id   AF-K9SCJ2-F1
#
_cell.length_a   1.000
_cell.length_b   1.000
_cell.length_c   1.000
_cell.angle_alpha   90.00
_cell.angle_beta   90.00
_cell.angle_gamma   90.00
#
_symmetry.space_group_name_H-M   'P 1'
#
loop_
_entity.id
_entity.type
_entity.pdbx_description
1 polymer ?
#
loop_
_entity_poly.entity_id
_entity_poly.type
_entity_poly.pdbx_seq_one_letter_code
_entity_poly.pdbx_strand_id
1 'polypeptide(L)'
;MPPRWPRKPDRRDPAYRRLDDRMNFALHVAIFAVSNSGSWFFRTLEAAEWTWVPTMTGVWALGLLAHAVYIFAIADYSGATPDGISAAEMEAKLQTDDPGTPSS
;
A
#
# COMPACT_ATOMS: atom_id res chain seq x y z
N MET A 1 7.23 15.42 -20.00
CA MET A 1 8.13 14.25 -19.88
C MET A 1 7.56 13.33 -18.82
N PRO A 2 7.61 11.99 -18.96
CA PRO A 2 7.20 11.10 -17.89
C PRO A 2 8.12 11.37 -16.67
N PRO A 3 7.58 11.62 -15.47
CA PRO A 3 8.38 11.78 -14.28
C PRO A 3 9.25 10.53 -14.07
N ARG A 4 10.56 10.73 -13.94
CA ARG A 4 11.55 9.66 -13.81
C ARG A 4 11.87 9.49 -12.34
N TRP A 5 11.84 8.26 -11.83
CA TRP A 5 12.25 8.00 -10.46
C TRP A 5 13.75 8.29 -10.33
N PRO A 6 14.20 9.14 -9.39
CA PRO A 6 15.60 9.58 -9.33
C PRO A 6 16.59 8.47 -8.96
N ARG A 7 16.12 7.38 -8.34
CA ARG A 7 16.93 6.28 -7.81
C ARG A 7 16.35 4.91 -8.18
N LYS A 8 17.11 3.84 -8.01
CA LYS A 8 16.59 2.47 -8.20
C LYS A 8 15.47 2.23 -7.17
N PRO A 9 14.27 1.77 -7.59
CA PRO A 9 13.21 1.41 -6.66
C PRO A 9 13.71 0.34 -5.69
N ASP A 10 13.67 0.64 -4.39
CA ASP A 10 13.98 -0.29 -3.31
C ASP A 10 12.72 -0.44 -2.45
N ARG A 11 12.36 -1.67 -2.10
CA ARG A 11 11.19 -1.96 -1.27
C ARG A 11 11.30 -1.41 0.15
N ARG A 12 12.50 -1.03 0.59
CA ARG A 12 12.72 -0.35 1.88
C ARG A 12 12.33 1.13 1.85
N ASP A 13 12.17 1.71 0.67
CA ASP A 13 11.79 3.11 0.50
C ASP A 13 10.29 3.33 0.82
N PRO A 14 9.93 4.19 1.78
CA PRO A 14 8.54 4.45 2.14
C PRO A 14 7.73 5.06 0.99
N ALA A 15 8.34 5.89 0.14
CA ALA A 15 7.65 6.51 -0.98
C ALA A 15 7.28 5.48 -2.05
N TYR A 16 8.18 4.51 -2.30
CA TYR A 16 7.94 3.41 -3.21
C TYR A 16 6.90 2.43 -2.65
N ARG A 17 7.00 2.05 -1.36
CA ARG A 17 6.01 1.17 -0.71
C ARG A 17 4.59 1.74 -0.77
N ARG A 18 4.42 3.03 -0.47
CA ARG A 18 3.12 3.69 -0.52
C ARG A 18 2.48 3.65 -1.91
N LEU A 19 3.29 3.79 -2.96
CA LEU A 19 2.83 3.72 -4.34
C LEU A 19 2.46 2.28 -4.73
N ASP A 20 3.33 1.33 -4.42
CA ASP A 20 3.14 -0.10 -4.69
C ASP A 20 1.87 -0.64 -4.04
N ASP A 21 1.66 -0.33 -2.75
CA ASP A 21 0.48 -0.77 -1.99
C ASP A 21 -0.82 -0.22 -2.60
N ARG A 22 -0.84 1.06 -3.01
CA ARG A 22 -2.01 1.68 -3.66
C ARG A 22 -2.31 1.09 -5.02
N MET A 23 -1.28 0.84 -5.82
CA MET A 23 -1.42 0.21 -7.13
C MET A 23 -1.92 -1.22 -6.99
N ASN A 24 -1.39 -1.97 -6.02
CA ASN A 24 -1.84 -3.33 -5.73
C ASN A 24 -3.32 -3.33 -5.27
N PHE A 25 -3.72 -2.40 -4.41
CA PHE A 25 -5.11 -2.24 -4.02
C PHE A 25 -6.02 -1.91 -5.22
N ALA A 26 -5.62 -0.97 -6.08
CA ALA A 26 -6.37 -0.62 -7.28
C ALA A 26 -6.56 -1.84 -8.21
N LEU A 27 -5.54 -2.70 -8.33
CA LEU A 27 -5.65 -3.95 -9.08
C LEU A 27 -6.68 -4.91 -8.46
N HIS A 28 -6.67 -5.06 -7.13
CA HIS A 28 -7.67 -5.89 -6.45
C HIS A 28 -9.09 -5.36 -6.65
N VAL A 29 -9.28 -4.05 -6.60
CA VAL A 29 -10.58 -3.40 -6.88
C VAL A 29 -11.00 -3.65 -8.34
N ALA A 30 -10.09 -3.56 -9.30
CA ALA A 30 -10.38 -3.83 -10.71
C ALA A 30 -10.80 -5.30 -10.95
N ILE A 31 -10.07 -6.25 -10.36
CA ILE A 31 -10.41 -7.69 -10.44
C ILE A 31 -11.77 -7.94 -9.80
N PHE A 32 -12.00 -7.39 -8.60
CA PHE A 32 -13.29 -7.49 -7.95
C PHE A 32 -14.42 -6.93 -8.83
N ALA A 33 -14.24 -5.76 -9.42
CA ALA A 33 -15.25 -5.14 -10.27
C ALA A 33 -15.55 -5.99 -11.51
N VAL A 34 -14.53 -6.47 -12.22
CA VAL A 34 -14.72 -7.23 -13.47
C VAL A 34 -15.36 -8.59 -13.18
N SER A 35 -14.91 -9.30 -12.14
CA SER A 35 -15.43 -10.62 -11.78
C SER A 35 -16.87 -10.52 -11.28
N ASN A 36 -17.15 -9.61 -10.35
CA ASN A 36 -18.50 -9.48 -9.80
C ASN A 36 -19.47 -8.93 -10.86
N SER A 37 -19.08 -7.91 -11.63
CA SER A 37 -19.93 -7.40 -12.71
C SER A 37 -20.22 -8.47 -13.76
N GLY A 38 -19.24 -9.28 -14.14
CA GLY A 38 -19.43 -10.41 -15.06
C GLY A 38 -20.40 -11.43 -14.50
N SER A 39 -20.19 -11.90 -13.27
CA SER A 39 -21.08 -12.88 -12.63
C SER A 39 -22.51 -12.37 -12.49
N TRP A 40 -22.70 -11.11 -12.08
CA TRP A 40 -24.04 -10.52 -11.97
C TRP A 40 -24.72 -10.32 -13.33
N PHE A 41 -23.95 -10.00 -14.38
CA PHE A 41 -24.45 -9.92 -15.75
C PHE A 41 -24.97 -11.28 -16.24
N PHE A 42 -24.17 -12.34 -16.15
CA PHE A 42 -24.60 -13.68 -16.57
C PHE A 42 -25.75 -14.23 -15.73
N ARG A 43 -25.74 -13.97 -14.42
CA ARG A 43 -26.86 -14.31 -13.53
C ARG A 43 -28.17 -13.69 -14.04
N THR A 44 -28.12 -12.46 -14.52
CA THR A 44 -29.29 -11.76 -15.09
C THR A 44 -29.70 -12.34 -16.44
N LEU A 45 -28.74 -12.64 -17.31
CA LEU A 45 -29.02 -13.23 -18.63
C LEU A 45 -29.66 -14.61 -18.56
N GLU A 46 -29.18 -15.45 -17.63
CA GLU A 46 -29.66 -16.83 -17.47
C GLU A 46 -30.86 -16.94 -16.50
N ALA A 47 -31.31 -15.82 -15.92
CA ALA A 47 -32.26 -15.80 -14.80
C ALA A 47 -31.87 -16.79 -13.68
N ALA A 48 -30.57 -16.87 -13.40
CA ALA A 48 -30.00 -17.87 -12.52
C ALA A 48 -30.17 -17.45 -11.04
N GLU A 49 -30.72 -18.34 -10.22
CA GLU A 49 -30.91 -18.12 -8.78
C GLU A 49 -29.72 -18.61 -7.96
N TRP A 50 -28.51 -18.19 -8.34
CA TRP A 50 -27.29 -18.58 -7.63
C TRP A 50 -27.18 -17.86 -6.29
N THR A 51 -27.58 -18.56 -5.22
CA THR A 51 -27.57 -18.07 -3.84
C THR A 51 -26.18 -17.75 -3.31
N TRP A 52 -25.12 -18.31 -3.91
CA TRP A 52 -23.73 -18.08 -3.50
C TRP A 52 -23.14 -16.76 -4.05
N VAL A 53 -23.70 -16.18 -5.12
CA VAL A 53 -23.16 -14.95 -5.73
C VAL A 53 -23.18 -13.77 -4.75
N PRO A 54 -24.30 -13.44 -4.07
CA PRO A 54 -24.32 -12.34 -3.12
C PRO A 54 -23.35 -12.54 -1.94
N THR A 55 -23.27 -13.76 -1.40
CA THR A 55 -22.38 -14.08 -0.28
C THR A 55 -20.91 -13.97 -0.69
N MET A 56 -20.54 -14.47 -1.88
CA MET A 56 -19.19 -14.36 -2.43
C MET A 56 -18.81 -12.89 -2.64
N THR A 57 -19.66 -12.10 -3.29
CA THR A 57 -19.45 -10.65 -3.48
C THR A 57 -19.28 -9.94 -2.13
N GLY A 58 -20.12 -10.26 -1.15
CA GLY A 58 -20.07 -9.65 0.19
C GLY A 58 -18.78 -9.96 0.96
N VAL A 59 -18.38 -11.23 1.03
CA VAL A 59 -17.13 -11.63 1.72
C VAL A 59 -15.91 -11.02 1.04
N TRP A 60 -15.87 -11.01 -0.29
CA TRP A 60 -14.75 -10.41 -1.02
C TRP A 60 -14.72 -8.88 -0.86
N ALA A 61 -15.87 -8.21 -0.88
CA ALA A 61 -15.97 -6.78 -0.61
C ALA A 61 -15.46 -6.43 0.80
N LEU A 62 -15.77 -7.26 1.81
CA LEU A 62 -15.25 -7.09 3.16
C LEU A 62 -13.72 -7.24 3.20
N GLY A 63 -13.16 -8.19 2.47
CA GLY A 63 -11.71 -8.34 2.31
C GLY A 63 -11.04 -7.11 1.68
N LEU A 64 -11.65 -6.55 0.64
CA LEU A 64 -11.20 -5.27 0.04
C LEU A 64 -11.27 -4.12 1.03
N LEU A 65 -12.34 -4.02 1.81
CA LEU A 65 -12.49 -2.98 2.81
C LEU A 65 -11.40 -3.10 3.88
N ALA A 66 -11.12 -4.30 4.37
CA ALA A 66 -10.04 -4.55 5.32
C ALA A 66 -8.67 -4.14 4.73
N HIS A 67 -8.43 -4.47 3.45
CA HIS A 67 -7.20 -4.08 2.75
C HIS A 67 -7.08 -2.56 2.59
N ALA A 68 -8.19 -1.88 2.28
CA ALA A 68 -8.25 -0.42 2.20
C ALA A 68 -7.91 0.21 3.57
N VAL A 69 -8.54 -0.26 4.64
CA VAL A 69 -8.28 0.22 6.00
C VAL A 69 -6.80 0.03 6.36
N TYR A 70 -6.22 -1.12 6.04
CA TYR A 70 -4.80 -1.38 6.28
C TYR A 70 -3.89 -0.34 5.59
N ILE A 71 -4.07 -0.11 4.29
CA ILE A 71 -3.20 0.80 3.51
C ILE A 71 -3.38 2.27 3.91
N PHE A 72 -4.62 2.69 4.20
CA PHE A 72 -4.93 4.10 4.44
C PHE A 72 -4.83 4.52 5.91
N ALA A 73 -5.10 3.63 6.86
CA ALA A 73 -5.16 3.97 8.28
C ALA A 73 -4.04 3.36 9.12
N ILE A 74 -3.50 2.20 8.74
CA ILE A 74 -2.56 1.44 9.59
C ILE A 74 -1.13 1.50 9.05
N ALA A 75 -0.94 1.53 7.72
CA ALA A 75 0.38 1.46 7.12
C ALA A 75 1.25 2.67 7.48
N ASP A 76 2.33 2.39 8.23
CA ASP A 76 3.32 3.38 8.59
C ASP A 76 4.41 3.48 7.51
N TYR A 77 4.51 4.68 6.94
CA TYR A 77 5.52 5.05 5.95
C TYR A 77 6.54 6.03 6.55
N SER A 78 6.56 6.23 7.87
CA SER A 78 7.63 6.95 8.55
C SER A 78 8.90 6.10 8.51
N GLY A 79 9.93 6.59 7.84
CA GLY A 79 11.17 5.82 7.67
C GLY A 79 11.91 6.14 6.39
N ALA A 80 12.36 7.39 6.29
CA ALA A 80 13.52 7.88 5.54
C ALA A 80 13.25 9.36 5.24
N THR A 81 14.01 10.23 5.90
CA THR A 81 14.24 11.59 5.40
C THR A 81 14.66 11.49 3.92
N PRO A 82 14.36 12.49 3.05
CA PRO A 82 14.63 12.40 1.61
C PRO A 82 16.05 11.97 1.23
N ASP A 83 16.99 12.13 2.17
CA ASP A 83 18.42 11.85 2.04
C ASP A 83 18.81 10.41 2.45
N GLY A 84 17.84 9.55 2.82
CA GLY A 84 18.07 8.14 3.16
C GLY A 84 18.71 7.92 4.54
N ILE A 85 18.96 8.97 5.30
CA ILE A 85 19.45 8.90 6.68
C ILE A 85 18.24 8.70 7.59
N SER A 86 18.24 7.65 8.40
CA SER A 86 17.21 7.48 9.42
C SER A 86 17.30 8.58 10.48
N ALA A 87 16.19 8.95 11.12
CA ALA A 87 16.21 9.93 12.21
C ALA A 87 17.20 9.51 13.33
N ALA A 88 17.31 8.20 13.57
CA ALA A 88 18.29 7.61 14.46
C ALA A 88 19.76 7.80 13.98
N GLU A 89 20.04 7.68 12.69
CA GLU A 89 21.37 7.98 12.13
C GLU A 89 21.69 9.48 12.13
N MET A 90 20.69 10.35 11.95
CA MET A 90 20.87 11.79 12.12
C MET A 90 21.19 12.15 13.56
N GLU A 91 20.48 11.56 14.53
CA GLU A 91 20.72 11.77 15.96
C GLU A 91 22.10 11.23 16.38
N ALA A 92 22.47 10.03 15.88
CA ALA A 92 23.81 9.47 16.09
C ALA A 92 24.91 10.35 15.46
N LYS A 93 24.71 10.87 14.24
CA LYS A 93 25.67 11.79 13.60
C LYS A 93 25.79 13.11 14.34
N LEU A 94 24.68 13.66 14.82
CA LEU A 94 24.65 14.89 15.60
C LEU A 94 25.35 14.73 16.95
N GLN A 95 25.28 13.54 17.56
CA GLN A 95 26.01 13.21 18.79
C GLN A 95 27.51 13.00 18.57
N THR A 96 27.94 12.48 17.41
CA THR A 96 29.36 12.33 17.11
C THR A 96 30.06 13.61 16.68
N ASP A 97 29.31 14.60 16.19
CA ASP A 97 29.84 15.90 15.74
C ASP A 97 29.78 16.99 16.83
N ASP A 98 29.43 16.66 18.08
CA ASP A 98 29.54 17.60 19.22
C ASP A 98 31.02 17.78 19.60
N PRO A 99 31.63 18.97 19.43
CA PRO A 99 33.03 19.22 19.80
C PRO A 99 33.28 19.25 21.33
N GLY A 100 32.33 18.74 22.13
CA GLY A 100 32.22 18.99 23.56
C GLY A 100 32.43 17.80 24.50
N THR A 101 32.79 16.58 24.06
CA THR A 101 33.10 15.48 25.01
C THR A 101 34.58 15.47 25.41
N PRO A 102 34.94 15.87 26.64
CA PRO A 102 36.29 15.67 27.15
C PRO A 102 36.51 14.17 27.42
N SER A 103 37.51 13.62 26.75
CA SER A 103 38.11 12.32 27.07
C SER A 103 38.49 12.28 28.56
N SER A 104 37.91 11.34 29.31
CA SER A 104 38.38 10.91 30.63
C SER A 104 38.76 9.45 30.57
#